data_AF-A0A916H1E7-F1
#
_entry.id   AF-A0A916H1E7-F1
#
_cell.length_a   1.000
_cell.length_b   1.000
_cell.length_c   1.000
_cell.angle_alpha   90.00
_cell.angle_beta   90.00
_cell.angle_gamma   90.00
#
_symmetry.space_group_name_H-M   'P 1'
#
loop_
_entity.id
_entity.type
_entity.pdbx_description
1 polymer ?
#
loop_
_entity_poly.entity_id
_entity_poly.type
_entity_poly.pdbx_seq_one_letter_code
_entity_poly.pdbx_strand_id
1 'polypeptide(L)'
;MRGGFVHNKCLIDPVAACSRDMGLPIALEVPVGPGRRAGHVDLVVGEGDFRIAVEAECTPRRVDNDLGKAARLGVQELWIIVPSPRVGRAIVGVLYRSGMLGAPCPVFVLSQLQARQRLAVCFPLYFAAKVLGTERNES
;
A
#
# COMPACT_ATOMS: atom_id res chain seq x y z
N MET A 1 -5.58 -6.58 12.20
CA MET A 1 -6.19 -6.34 10.88
C MET A 1 -7.66 -6.69 10.89
N ARG A 2 -8.54 -5.68 10.79
CA ARG A 2 -10.01 -5.82 10.78
C ARG A 2 -10.61 -6.23 9.42
N GLY A 3 -9.89 -7.01 8.62
CA GLY A 3 -10.34 -7.56 7.34
C GLY A 3 -10.65 -9.06 7.36
N GLY A 4 -11.31 -9.56 6.32
CA GLY A 4 -11.51 -11.00 6.09
C GLY A 4 -10.25 -11.69 5.54
N PHE A 5 -10.33 -13.01 5.31
CA PHE A 5 -9.20 -13.81 4.83
C PHE A 5 -8.57 -13.25 3.54
N VAL A 6 -9.38 -12.95 2.52
CA VAL A 6 -8.89 -12.40 1.25
C VAL A 6 -8.13 -11.10 1.48
N HIS A 7 -8.69 -10.20 2.27
CA HIS A 7 -8.09 -8.90 2.58
C HIS A 7 -6.73 -9.04 3.27
N ASN A 8 -6.69 -9.75 4.39
CA ASN A 8 -5.48 -9.81 5.20
C ASN A 8 -4.46 -10.80 4.59
N LYS A 9 -4.88 -12.04 4.33
CA LYS A 9 -3.97 -13.13 3.96
C LYS A 9 -3.59 -13.14 2.48
N CYS A 10 -4.49 -12.72 1.59
CA CYS A 10 -4.23 -12.79 0.16
C CYS A 10 -3.72 -11.46 -0.42
N LEU A 11 -4.04 -10.31 0.19
CA LEU A 11 -3.66 -9.00 -0.34
C LEU A 11 -2.57 -8.31 0.49
N ILE A 12 -2.80 -8.07 1.78
CA ILE A 12 -1.87 -7.30 2.62
C ILE A 12 -0.65 -8.11 3.06
N ASP A 13 -0.83 -9.27 3.70
CA ASP A 13 0.26 -10.08 4.26
C ASP A 13 1.37 -10.38 3.24
N PRO A 14 1.07 -10.72 1.97
CA PRO A 14 2.10 -10.96 0.97
C PRO A 14 2.92 -9.72 0.59
N VAL A 15 2.33 -8.51 0.63
CA VAL A 15 3.07 -7.26 0.37
C VAL A 15 3.89 -6.86 1.60
N ALA A 16 3.33 -7.03 2.79
CA ALA A 16 4.06 -6.82 4.04
C ALA A 16 5.27 -7.77 4.15
N ALA A 17 5.09 -9.06 3.85
CA ALA A 17 6.18 -10.04 3.81
C ALA A 17 7.25 -9.64 2.79
N CYS A 18 6.86 -9.32 1.55
CA CYS A 18 7.80 -8.87 0.52
C CYS A 18 8.58 -7.62 0.94
N SER A 19 7.95 -6.69 1.66
CA SER A 19 8.61 -5.47 2.16
C SER A 19 9.60 -5.79 3.28
N ARG A 20 9.24 -6.68 4.23
CA ARG A 20 10.16 -7.17 5.27
C ARG A 20 11.36 -7.89 4.66
N ASP A 21 11.12 -8.73 3.65
CA ASP A 21 12.16 -9.48 2.94
C ASP A 21 13.12 -8.58 2.14
N MET A 22 12.77 -7.30 1.97
CA MET A 22 13.61 -6.25 1.38
C MET A 22 14.28 -5.38 2.45
N GLY A 23 14.07 -5.65 3.75
CA GLY A 23 14.61 -4.85 4.85
C GLY A 23 13.89 -3.52 5.06
N LEU A 24 12.72 -3.30 4.46
CA LEU A 24 11.99 -2.04 4.57
C LEU A 24 11.23 -1.94 5.90
N PRO A 25 11.30 -0.80 6.59
CA PRO A 25 10.40 -0.48 7.69
C PRO A 25 8.92 -0.59 7.28
N ILE A 26 8.14 -1.32 8.08
CA ILE A 26 6.70 -1.42 7.89
C ILE A 26 5.92 -1.26 9.19
N ALA A 27 4.70 -0.74 9.07
CA ALA A 27 3.73 -0.68 10.15
C ALA A 27 2.35 -1.11 9.65
N LEU A 28 1.64 -1.93 10.43
CA LEU A 28 0.30 -2.42 10.11
C LEU A 28 -0.75 -1.67 10.94
N GLU A 29 -1.94 -1.48 10.37
CA GLU A 29 -3.06 -0.77 11.00
C GLU A 29 -2.66 0.59 11.58
N VAL A 30 -2.03 1.43 10.76
CA VAL A 30 -1.51 2.74 11.19
C VAL A 30 -2.67 3.71 11.39
N PRO A 31 -2.88 4.27 12.60
CA PRO A 31 -3.92 5.26 12.84
C PRO A 31 -3.60 6.57 12.12
N VAL A 32 -4.59 7.17 11.45
CA VAL A 32 -4.39 8.41 10.66
C VAL A 32 -4.69 9.70 11.43
N GLY A 33 -5.00 9.59 12.72
CA GLY A 33 -5.32 10.72 13.59
C GLY A 33 -5.94 10.29 14.92
N PRO A 34 -6.19 11.23 15.83
CA PRO A 34 -6.78 10.93 17.12
C PRO A 34 -8.24 10.46 17.00
N GLY A 35 -8.58 9.40 17.73
CA GLY A 35 -9.94 8.89 17.85
C GLY A 35 -10.37 7.88 16.79
N ARG A 36 -11.40 7.09 17.10
CA ARG A 36 -11.86 5.95 16.28
C ARG A 36 -12.39 6.33 14.90
N ARG A 37 -12.81 7.59 14.70
CA ARG A 37 -13.40 8.07 13.44
C ARG A 37 -12.37 8.37 12.36
N ALA A 38 -11.10 8.58 12.73
CA ALA A 38 -10.04 8.85 11.77
C ALA A 38 -9.77 7.63 10.87
N GLY A 39 -9.91 6.43 11.42
CA GLY A 39 -9.62 5.17 10.73
C GLY A 39 -8.15 4.79 10.81
N HIS A 40 -7.81 3.73 10.08
CA HIS A 40 -6.44 3.20 9.99
C HIS A 40 -6.13 2.90 8.53
N VAL A 41 -4.85 2.96 8.18
CA VAL A 41 -4.30 2.40 6.94
C VAL A 41 -3.83 0.98 7.20
N ASP A 42 -4.16 0.03 6.32
CA ASP A 42 -3.84 -1.39 6.53
C ASP A 42 -2.34 -1.63 6.68
N LEU A 43 -1.54 -1.03 5.81
CA LEU A 43 -0.08 -1.15 5.80
C LEU A 43 0.57 0.17 5.37
N VAL A 44 1.61 0.58 6.08
CA VAL A 44 2.54 1.62 5.65
C VAL A 44 3.90 1.00 5.46
N VAL A 45 4.52 1.27 4.31
CA VAL A 45 5.90 0.89 3.97
C VAL A 45 6.68 2.18 3.77
N GLY A 46 7.91 2.30 4.27
CA GLY A 46 8.69 3.50 4.02
C GLY A 46 10.18 3.35 4.25
N GLU A 47 10.94 4.28 3.69
CA GLU A 47 12.38 4.45 3.84
C GLU A 47 12.69 5.94 3.87
N GLY A 48 13.37 6.40 4.93
CA GLY A 48 13.54 7.83 5.21
C GLY A 48 12.21 8.59 5.17
N ASP A 49 12.15 9.65 4.36
CA ASP A 49 10.94 10.48 4.22
C ASP A 49 9.92 9.91 3.22
N PHE A 50 10.26 8.87 2.47
CA PHE A 50 9.38 8.27 1.48
C PHE A 50 8.52 7.17 2.10
N ARG A 51 7.21 7.36 2.06
CA ARG A 51 6.21 6.49 2.66
C ARG A 51 5.10 6.18 1.66
N ILE A 52 4.67 4.94 1.67
CA ILE A 52 3.62 4.38 0.84
C ILE A 52 2.51 3.91 1.77
N ALA A 53 1.30 4.44 1.61
CA ALA A 53 0.11 3.85 2.20
C ALA A 53 -0.40 2.73 1.30
N VAL A 54 -0.71 1.59 1.88
CA VAL A 54 -1.25 0.42 1.18
C VAL A 54 -2.57 0.05 1.83
N GLU A 55 -3.63 0.01 1.02
CA GLU A 55 -4.99 -0.38 1.41
C GLU A 55 -5.45 -1.54 0.53
N ALA A 56 -6.14 -2.51 1.11
CA ALA A 56 -6.73 -3.61 0.35
C ALA A 56 -8.23 -3.38 0.13
N GLU A 57 -8.67 -3.25 -1.11
CA GLU A 57 -10.06 -2.97 -1.43
C GLU A 57 -10.71 -4.03 -2.31
N CYS A 58 -11.80 -4.60 -1.79
CA CYS A 58 -12.64 -5.55 -2.53
C CYS A 58 -13.80 -4.85 -3.26
N THR A 59 -14.05 -3.57 -2.97
CA THR A 59 -15.15 -2.78 -3.56
C THR A 59 -14.72 -1.32 -3.72
N PRO A 60 -15.36 -0.53 -4.61
CA PRO A 60 -14.97 0.87 -4.80
C PRO A 60 -15.52 1.83 -3.74
N ARG A 61 -16.24 1.35 -2.72
CA ARG A 61 -16.99 2.20 -1.77
C ARG A 61 -16.10 3.02 -0.84
N ARG A 62 -14.84 2.63 -0.66
CA ARG A 62 -13.96 3.19 0.37
C ARG A 62 -12.84 4.08 -0.18
N VAL A 63 -12.75 4.21 -1.50
CA VAL A 63 -11.70 4.95 -2.20
C VAL A 63 -11.55 6.38 -1.65
N ASP A 64 -12.65 7.12 -1.45
CA ASP A 64 -12.58 8.48 -0.92
C ASP A 64 -12.04 8.54 0.52
N ASN A 65 -12.34 7.52 1.34
CA ASN A 65 -11.79 7.43 2.69
C ASN A 65 -10.28 7.18 2.64
N ASP A 66 -9.83 6.33 1.73
CA ASP A 66 -8.41 5.99 1.58
C ASP A 66 -7.59 7.18 1.09
N LEU A 67 -8.15 7.97 0.16
CA LEU A 67 -7.57 9.26 -0.25
C LEU A 67 -7.43 10.21 0.95
N GLY A 68 -8.48 10.32 1.78
CA GLY A 68 -8.46 11.16 2.99
C GLY A 68 -7.44 10.68 4.04
N LYS A 69 -7.27 9.36 4.18
CA LYS A 69 -6.23 8.77 5.05
C LYS A 69 -4.83 9.11 4.54
N ALA A 70 -4.58 8.92 3.24
CA ALA A 70 -3.30 9.22 2.60
C ALA A 70 -2.92 10.70 2.76
N ALA A 71 -3.88 11.62 2.56
CA ALA A 71 -3.69 13.05 2.78
C ALA A 71 -3.25 13.35 4.24
N ARG A 72 -3.93 12.76 5.22
CA ARG A 72 -3.62 12.99 6.64
C ARG A 72 -2.28 12.43 7.06
N LEU A 73 -1.88 11.29 6.50
CA LEU A 73 -0.57 10.70 6.79
C LEU A 73 0.57 11.44 6.07
N GLY A 74 0.29 12.20 5.01
CA GLY A 74 1.32 12.84 4.19
C GLY A 74 2.25 11.81 3.54
N VAL A 75 1.66 10.74 2.98
CA VAL A 75 2.40 9.73 2.20
C VAL A 75 2.63 10.21 0.78
N GLN A 76 3.68 9.70 0.15
CA GLN A 76 4.05 10.05 -1.23
C GLN A 76 3.33 9.19 -2.26
N GLU A 77 2.86 8.00 -1.89
CA GLU A 77 2.01 7.17 -2.74
C GLU A 77 0.90 6.51 -1.94
N LEU A 78 -0.27 6.36 -2.57
CA LEU A 78 -1.34 5.49 -2.12
C LEU A 78 -1.48 4.30 -3.08
N TRP A 79 -1.36 3.08 -2.55
CA TRP A 79 -1.59 1.85 -3.29
C TRP A 79 -2.89 1.21 -2.82
N ILE A 80 -3.80 1.00 -3.76
CA ILE A 80 -5.05 0.28 -3.56
C ILE A 80 -4.90 -1.09 -4.19
N ILE A 81 -4.70 -2.11 -3.36
CA ILE A 81 -4.54 -3.50 -3.78
C ILE A 81 -5.91 -4.13 -3.97
N VAL A 82 -6.15 -4.68 -5.15
CA VAL A 82 -7.44 -5.29 -5.52
C VAL A 82 -7.31 -6.80 -5.78
N PRO A 83 -8.34 -7.60 -5.48
CA PRO A 83 -8.32 -9.04 -5.70
C PRO A 83 -8.55 -9.43 -7.17
N SER A 84 -9.06 -8.51 -8.02
CA SER A 84 -9.34 -8.82 -9.41
C SER A 84 -9.31 -7.57 -10.33
N PRO A 85 -9.08 -7.75 -11.63
CA PRO A 85 -9.16 -6.67 -12.62
C PRO A 85 -10.53 -6.01 -12.68
N ARG A 86 -11.62 -6.75 -12.38
CA ARG A 86 -12.98 -6.20 -12.36
C ARG A 86 -13.12 -5.14 -11.27
N VAL A 87 -12.64 -5.43 -10.06
CA VAL A 87 -12.64 -4.47 -8.95
C VAL A 87 -11.73 -3.29 -9.27
N GLY A 88 -10.54 -3.55 -9.82
CA GLY A 88 -9.61 -2.51 -10.23
C GLY A 88 -10.23 -1.50 -11.21
N ARG A 89 -10.88 -1.99 -12.27
CA ARG A 89 -11.60 -1.13 -13.22
C ARG A 89 -12.72 -0.31 -12.56
N ALA A 90 -13.44 -0.90 -11.61
CA ALA A 90 -14.50 -0.18 -10.88
C ALA A 90 -13.93 0.96 -10.01
N ILE A 91 -12.81 0.71 -9.32
CA ILE A 91 -12.09 1.71 -8.52
C ILE A 91 -11.56 2.83 -9.41
N VAL A 92 -10.87 2.48 -10.51
CA VAL A 92 -10.38 3.47 -11.48
C VAL A 92 -11.52 4.33 -12.03
N GLY A 93 -12.69 3.73 -12.31
CA GLY A 93 -13.87 4.48 -12.72
C GLY A 93 -14.38 5.46 -11.67
N VAL A 94 -14.30 5.13 -10.37
CA VAL A 94 -14.61 6.08 -9.28
C VAL A 94 -13.59 7.20 -9.22
N LEU A 95 -12.30 6.86 -9.25
CA LEU A 95 -11.20 7.83 -9.25
C LEU A 95 -11.28 8.81 -10.43
N TYR A 96 -11.69 8.34 -11.61
CA TYR A 96 -11.88 9.21 -12.77
C TYR A 96 -13.07 10.16 -12.59
N ARG A 97 -14.20 9.66 -12.08
CA ARG A 97 -15.41 10.46 -11.86
C ARG A 97 -15.26 11.47 -10.73
N SER A 98 -14.44 11.19 -9.72
CA SER A 98 -14.18 12.10 -8.61
C SER A 98 -13.26 13.27 -8.99
N GLY A 99 -12.76 13.32 -10.23
CA GLY A 99 -11.95 14.44 -10.70
C GLY A 99 -10.64 14.56 -9.96
N MET A 100 -9.91 13.43 -9.84
CA MET A 100 -8.60 13.21 -9.19
C MET A 100 -7.47 14.22 -9.46
N LEU A 101 -7.73 15.34 -10.15
CA LEU A 101 -6.85 16.51 -10.27
C LEU A 101 -6.43 17.11 -8.91
N GLY A 102 -7.09 16.73 -7.80
CA GLY A 102 -6.78 17.21 -6.44
C GLY A 102 -6.31 16.13 -5.46
N ALA A 103 -5.87 14.97 -5.92
CA ALA A 103 -5.40 13.93 -5.00
C ALA A 103 -4.13 14.36 -4.25
N PRO A 104 -4.01 14.01 -2.96
CA PRO A 104 -2.87 14.41 -2.12
C PRO A 104 -1.55 13.80 -2.58
N CYS A 105 -1.61 12.69 -3.32
CA CYS A 105 -0.47 11.95 -3.83
C CYS A 105 -0.88 11.10 -5.06
N PRO A 106 0.09 10.60 -5.84
CA PRO A 106 -0.13 9.54 -6.83
C PRO A 106 -0.86 8.33 -6.24
N VAL A 107 -1.88 7.85 -6.95
CA VAL A 107 -2.71 6.70 -6.56
C VAL A 107 -2.53 5.58 -7.58
N PHE A 108 -2.21 4.39 -7.08
CA PHE A 108 -2.01 3.19 -7.90
C PHE A 108 -3.03 2.12 -7.53
N VAL A 109 -3.76 1.62 -8.53
CA VAL A 109 -4.67 0.48 -8.36
C VAL A 109 -3.97 -0.75 -8.90
N LEU A 110 -3.60 -1.67 -8.01
CA LEU A 110 -2.66 -2.75 -8.30
C LEU A 110 -3.26 -4.11 -7.92
N SER A 111 -2.96 -5.15 -8.68
CA SER A 111 -3.03 -6.51 -8.13
C SER A 111 -1.92 -6.72 -7.11
N GLN A 112 -2.06 -7.75 -6.28
CA GLN A 112 -1.04 -8.12 -5.29
C GLN A 112 0.35 -8.34 -5.93
N LEU A 113 0.40 -8.99 -7.10
CA LEU A 113 1.65 -9.21 -7.83
C LEU A 113 2.27 -7.90 -8.32
N GLN A 114 1.44 -6.99 -8.86
CA GLN A 114 1.90 -5.68 -9.33
C GLN A 114 2.42 -4.81 -8.18
N ALA A 115 1.80 -4.86 -6.99
CA ALA A 115 2.30 -4.17 -5.80
C ALA A 115 3.72 -4.64 -5.43
N ARG A 116 3.97 -5.96 -5.45
CA ARG A 116 5.32 -6.51 -5.20
C ARG A 116 6.34 -6.09 -6.24
N GLN A 117 5.97 -6.11 -7.52
CA GLN A 117 6.84 -5.63 -8.59
C GLN A 117 7.16 -4.14 -8.42
N ARG A 118 6.18 -3.34 -8.00
CA ARG A 118 6.36 -1.90 -7.76
C ARG A 118 7.30 -1.62 -6.60
N LEU A 119 7.31 -2.44 -5.53
CA LEU A 119 8.29 -2.31 -4.44
C LEU A 119 9.73 -2.36 -4.97
N ALA A 120 10.02 -3.27 -5.91
CA ALA A 120 11.35 -3.36 -6.51
C ALA A 120 11.74 -2.11 -7.31
N VAL A 121 10.76 -1.40 -7.88
CA VAL A 121 10.97 -0.15 -8.63
C VAL A 121 11.14 1.05 -7.68
N CYS A 122 10.35 1.13 -6.62
CA CYS A 122 10.42 2.22 -5.64
C CYS A 122 11.67 2.16 -4.77
N PHE A 123 12.20 0.95 -4.52
CA PHE A 123 13.36 0.72 -3.65
C PHE A 123 14.45 -0.10 -4.38
N PRO A 124 15.04 0.43 -5.48
CA PRO A 124 15.91 -0.34 -6.36
C PRO A 124 17.22 -0.77 -5.68
N LEU A 125 17.75 0.04 -4.76
CA LEU A 125 18.99 -0.26 -4.02
C LEU A 125 18.82 -1.49 -3.11
N TYR A 126 17.67 -1.61 -2.44
CA TYR A 126 17.34 -2.75 -1.59
C TYR A 126 17.12 -4.02 -2.41
N PHE A 127 16.48 -3.89 -3.57
CA PHE A 127 16.30 -5.01 -4.48
C PHE A 127 17.64 -5.49 -5.05
N ALA A 128 18.51 -4.57 -5.46
CA ALA A 128 19.85 -4.89 -5.99
C ALA A 128 20.75 -5.54 -4.93
N ALA A 129 20.74 -5.05 -3.68
CA ALA A 129 21.51 -5.64 -2.58
C ALA A 129 21.13 -7.11 -2.33
N LYS A 130 19.84 -7.45 -2.48
CA LYS A 130 19.37 -8.83 -2.39
C LYS A 130 19.86 -9.71 -3.55
N VAL A 131 19.79 -9.20 -4.79
CA VAL A 131 20.26 -9.93 -5.98
C VAL A 131 21.77 -10.22 -5.89
N LEU A 132 22.54 -9.33 -5.27
CA LEU A 132 23.98 -9.46 -5.12
C LEU A 132 24.42 -10.34 -3.94
N GLY A 133 23.49 -10.95 -3.20
CA GLY A 133 23.83 -11.96 -2.19
C GLY A 133 24.56 -11.41 -0.96
N THR A 134 24.40 -10.13 -0.61
CA THR A 134 24.88 -9.61 0.67
C THR A 134 23.96 -10.01 1.82
N GLU A 135 23.71 -11.31 1.98
CA GLU A 135 23.36 -11.85 3.29
C GLU A 135 24.66 -11.94 4.09
N ARG A 136 24.97 -10.89 4.85
CA ARG A 136 25.80 -11.11 6.03
C ARG A 136 24.94 -11.96 6.97
N ASN A 137 25.25 -13.26 7.02
CA ASN A 137 24.94 -14.12 8.15
C ASN A 137 25.51 -13.44 9.40
N GLU A 138 24.67 -12.70 10.11
CA GLU A 138 24.92 -12.40 11.52
C GLU A 138 24.11 -13.40 12.35
N SER A 139 24.86 -14.01 13.26
CA SER A 139 24.63 -15.29 13.94
C SER A 139 23.68 -15.18 15.12
#